data_AF-A0A5P1DBG9-F1
#
_entry.id   AF-A0A5P1DBG9-F1
#
_cell.length_a   1.000
_cell.length_b   1.000
_cell.length_c   1.000
_cell.angle_alpha   90.00
_cell.angle_beta   90.00
_cell.angle_gamma   90.00
#
_symmetry.space_group_name_H-M   'P 1'
#
loop_
_entity.id
_entity.type
_entity.pdbx_description
1 polymer ?
#
loop_
_entity_poly.entity_id
_entity_poly.type
_entity_poly.pdbx_seq_one_letter_code
_entity_poly.pdbx_strand_id
1 'polypeptide(L)' 'MKLKPNLSIIQSLLFTYCIENTRNSQREEIIASKNINKPKDLMELFDALTKPEFYTYTPEE' A
#
# COMPACT_ATOMS: atom_id res chain seq x y z
N MET A 1 -4.16 11.84 -10.37
CA MET A 1 -3.87 10.52 -10.95
C MET A 1 -4.29 10.55 -12.42
N LYS A 2 -3.36 10.35 -13.37
CA LYS A 2 -3.63 10.45 -14.83
C LYS A 2 -4.51 9.31 -15.37
N LEU A 3 -4.60 8.20 -14.65
CA LEU A 3 -5.45 7.06 -14.99
C LEU A 3 -6.68 7.04 -14.10
N LYS A 4 -7.84 6.71 -14.67
CA LYS A 4 -9.00 6.34 -13.85
C LYS A 4 -8.61 5.08 -13.05
N PRO A 5 -8.84 5.05 -11.73
CA PRO A 5 -8.57 3.85 -10.95
C PRO A 5 -9.40 2.70 -11.53
N ASN A 6 -8.70 1.67 -12.01
CA ASN A 6 -9.31 0.41 -12.40
C ASN A 6 -8.83 -0.68 -11.42
N LEU A 7 -9.61 -1.74 -11.26
CA LEU A 7 -9.29 -2.82 -10.32
C LEU A 7 -7.94 -3.50 -10.59
N SER A 8 -7.51 -3.57 -11.86
CA SER A 8 -6.21 -4.13 -12.25
C SER A 8 -5.03 -3.25 -11.81
N ILE A 9 -5.18 -1.93 -11.81
CA ILE A 9 -4.22 -0.97 -11.25
C ILE A 9 -4.16 -1.10 -9.73
N ILE A 10 -5.30 -1.37 -9.06
CA ILE A 10 -5.32 -1.55 -7.61
C ILE A 10 -4.66 -2.87 -7.21
N GLN A 11 -4.84 -3.93 -8.00
CA GLN A 11 -4.19 -5.23 -7.76
C GLN A 11 -2.66 -5.14 -7.80
N SER A 12 -2.09 -4.35 -8.71
CA SER A 12 -0.64 -4.16 -8.71
C SER A 12 -0.17 -3.51 -7.41
N LEU A 13 -0.94 -2.63 -6.76
CA LEU A 13 -0.56 -2.01 -5.48
C LEU A 13 -0.49 -2.99 -4.31
N LEU A 14 -1.01 -4.21 -4.45
CA LEU A 14 -0.94 -5.26 -3.43
C LEU A 14 0.48 -5.82 -3.22
N PHE A 15 1.48 -5.39 -3.99
CA PHE A 15 2.89 -5.74 -3.71
C PHE A 15 3.41 -5.03 -2.45
N THR A 16 3.06 -3.75 -2.26
CA THR A 16 3.05 -3.15 -0.92
C THR A 16 2.07 -3.99 -0.11
N TYR A 17 2.16 -4.33 1.17
CA TYR A 17 1.29 -5.36 1.80
C TYR A 17 1.66 -6.84 1.54
N CYS A 18 2.39 -7.19 0.49
CA CYS A 18 2.82 -8.58 0.30
C CYS A 18 3.99 -8.95 1.23
N ILE A 19 3.70 -9.71 2.28
CA ILE A 19 4.68 -10.14 3.31
C ILE A 19 5.68 -11.18 2.79
N GLU A 20 5.34 -11.89 1.72
CA GLU A 20 6.24 -12.86 1.08
C GLU A 20 7.36 -12.16 0.29
N ASN A 21 7.07 -10.98 -0.27
CA ASN A 21 8.01 -10.20 -1.08
C ASN A 21 8.94 -9.31 -0.24
N THR A 22 8.55 -8.92 0.97
CA THR A 22 9.37 -8.05 1.83
C THR A 22 9.20 -8.43 3.29
N ARG A 23 10.23 -9.05 3.88
CA ARG A 23 10.27 -9.38 5.31
C ARG A 23 10.65 -8.15 6.12
N ASN A 24 9.65 -7.45 6.64
CA ASN A 24 9.82 -6.29 7.50
C ASN A 24 8.82 -6.40 8.66
N SER A 25 9.32 -6.71 9.84
CA SER A 25 8.50 -6.97 11.03
C SER A 25 7.62 -5.79 11.42
N GLN A 26 8.12 -4.55 11.30
CA GLN A 26 7.33 -3.35 11.61
C GLN A 26 6.15 -3.20 10.63
N ARG A 27 6.40 -3.46 9.35
CA ARG A 27 5.36 -3.42 8.32
C ARG A 27 4.31 -4.50 8.53
N GLU A 28 4.75 -5.71 8.81
CA GLU A 28 3.88 -6.87 9.08
C GLU A 28 3.00 -6.62 10.30
N GLU A 29 3.56 -6.05 11.37
CA GLU A 29 2.82 -5.67 12.58
C GLU A 29 1.76 -4.59 12.29
N ILE A 30 2.10 -3.58 11.49
CA ILE A 30 1.13 -2.55 11.05
C ILE A 30 -0.02 -3.20 10.28
N ILE A 31 0.27 -4.09 9.33
CA ILE A 31 -0.76 -4.80 8.54
C ILE A 31 -1.67 -5.64 9.44
N ALA A 32 -1.08 -6.41 10.36
CA ALA A 32 -1.80 -7.27 11.29
C ALA A 32 -2.69 -6.48 12.28
N SER A 33 -2.32 -5.24 12.60
CA SER A 33 -3.04 -4.39 13.56
C SER A 33 -4.33 -3.75 13.02
N LYS A 34 -4.64 -3.87 11.72
CA LYS A 34 -5.70 -3.11 11.04
C LYS A 34 -6.79 -4.02 10.48
N ASN A 35 -8.05 -3.58 10.56
CA ASN A 35 -9.16 -4.30 9.96
C ASN A 35 -9.51 -3.73 8.59
N ILE A 36 -9.16 -4.45 7.52
CA ILE A 36 -9.41 -4.03 6.13
C ILE A 36 -10.90 -3.84 5.79
N ASN A 37 -11.82 -4.41 6.56
CA ASN A 37 -13.27 -4.22 6.38
C ASN A 37 -13.76 -2.90 7.00
N LYS A 38 -12.92 -2.19 7.75
CA LYS A 38 -13.20 -0.84 8.25
C LYS A 38 -12.57 0.19 7.31
N PRO A 39 -13.37 1.06 6.67
CA PRO A 39 -12.86 2.05 5.71
C PRO A 39 -11.75 2.95 6.26
N LYS A 40 -11.84 3.31 7.55
CA LYS A 40 -10.83 4.13 8.22
C LYS A 40 -9.48 3.42 8.34
N ASP A 41 -9.48 2.20 8.86
CA ASP A 41 -8.27 1.39 9.04
C ASP A 41 -7.62 1.08 7.68
N LEU A 42 -8.43 0.84 6.66
CA LEU A 42 -7.96 0.64 5.28
C LEU A 42 -7.29 1.91 4.72
N MET A 43 -7.88 3.09 4.95
CA MET A 43 -7.28 4.36 4.55
C MET A 43 -5.94 4.62 5.24
N GLU A 44 -5.85 4.32 6.55
CA GLU A 44 -4.59 4.42 7.30
C GLU A 44 -3.51 3.48 6.74
N LEU A 45 -3.87 2.27 6.31
CA LEU A 45 -2.96 1.34 5.63
C LEU A 45 -2.46 1.89 4.29
N PHE A 46 -3.33 2.55 3.50
CA PHE A 46 -2.92 3.19 2.25
C PHE A 46 -1.96 4.35 2.49
N ASP A 47 -2.26 5.22 3.45
CA ASP A 47 -1.41 6.36 3.80
C ASP A 47 -0.05 5.92 4.33
N ALA A 48 0.03 4.81 5.06
CA ALA A 48 1.28 4.32 5.63
C ALA A 48 2.15 3.56 4.62
N LEU A 49 1.56 2.72 3.76
CA LEU A 49 2.32 1.71 2.99
C LEU A 49 2.36 1.95 1.49
N THR A 50 1.36 2.61 0.94
CA THR A 50 1.25 2.82 -0.52
C THR A 50 1.63 4.25 -0.87
N LYS A 51 1.15 5.21 -0.09
CA LYS A 51 1.37 6.64 -0.34
C LYS A 51 2.85 7.02 -0.39
N PRO A 52 3.73 6.63 0.54
CA PRO A 52 5.13 7.04 0.51
C PRO A 52 5.83 6.64 -0.79
N GLU A 53 5.57 5.43 -1.30
CA GLU A 53 6.13 4.89 -2.56
C GLU A 53 5.81 5.79 -3.78
N PHE A 54 4.65 6.45 -3.77
CA PHE A 54 4.26 7.37 -4.84
C PHE A 54 4.85 8.78 -4.70
N TYR A 55 5.12 9.22 -3.46
CA TYR A 55 5.73 10.53 -3.21
C TYR A 55 7.25 10.50 -3.31
N THR A 56 7.88 9.34 -3.08
CA THR A 56 9.33 9.13 -3.27
C THR A 56 9.70 8.86 -4.72
N TYR A 57 8.72 8.53 -5.58
CA TYR A 57 8.95 8.37 -7.02
C TYR A 57 9.42 9.69 -7.63
N THR A 58 10.70 9.75 -7.98
CA THR A 58 11.28 10.81 -8.81
C THR A 58 11.40 10.27 -10.24
N PRO A 59 11.05 11.04 -11.28
CA PRO A 59 11.16 10.58 -12.68
C PRO A 59 12.60 10.43 -13.22
N GLU A 60 13.58 10.19 -12.34
CA GLU A 60 14.99 10.08 -12.70
C GLU A 60 15.44 8.62 -12.63
N GLU A 61 15.14 7.87 -13.70
CA GLU A 61 15.97 6.89 -14.44
C GLU A 61 15.12 6.20 -15.52
#